data_AF-A0A934S9C6-F1
#
_entry.id   AF-A0A934S9C6-F1
#
_cell.length_a   1.000
_cell.length_b   1.000
_cell.length_c   1.000
_cell.angle_alpha   90.00
_cell.angle_beta   90.00
_cell.angle_gamma   90.00
#
_symmetry.space_group_name_H-M   'P 1'
#
loop_
_entity.id
_entity.type
_entity.pdbx_description
1 polymer ?
#
loop_
_entity_poly.entity_id
_entity_poly.type
_entity_poly.pdbx_seq_one_letter_code
_entity_poly.pdbx_strand_id
1 'polypeptide(L)'
;MRIFFGILLIMLGLFLMIGPFPASYYLIGLACGMNTTGCREPIGPQFVEFIFGVGAVIWIIAGAGALLIWRGRVLMKPRPVDKPRRHPPRLR
;
A
#
# COMPACT_ATOMS: atom_id res chain seq x y z
N MET A 1 13.78 -4.43 -17.25
CA MET A 1 12.57 -5.08 -16.67
C MET A 1 12.43 -4.90 -15.16
N ARG A 2 13.49 -5.08 -14.35
CA ARG A 2 13.41 -4.96 -12.86
C ARG A 2 12.86 -3.62 -12.35
N ILE A 3 13.27 -2.51 -12.96
CA ILE A 3 12.82 -1.15 -12.57
C ILE A 3 11.32 -0.99 -12.85
N PHE A 4 10.86 -1.36 -14.04
CA PHE A 4 9.44 -1.32 -14.41
C PHE A 4 8.57 -2.13 -13.44
N PHE A 5 9.01 -3.35 -13.10
CA PHE A 5 8.31 -4.20 -12.14
C PHE A 5 8.28 -3.60 -10.72
N GLY A 6 9.37 -2.94 -10.31
CA GLY A 6 9.44 -2.22 -9.03
C GLY A 6 8.50 -1.02 -8.97
N ILE A 7 8.38 -0.25 -10.06
CA ILE A 7 7.44 0.87 -10.18
C ILE A 7 5.99 0.37 -10.13
N LEU A 8 5.69 -0.71 -10.87
CA LEU A 8 4.35 -1.32 -10.88
C LEU A 8 3.93 -1.80 -9.49
N LEU A 9 4.84 -2.44 -8.73
CA LEU A 9 4.59 -2.86 -7.35
C LEU A 9 4.31 -1.69 -6.41
N ILE A 10 5.02 -0.56 -6.58
CA ILE A 10 4.80 0.64 -5.78
C ILE A 10 3.45 1.28 -6.11
N MET A 11 3.10 1.39 -7.39
CA MET A 11 1.80 1.92 -7.82
C MET A 11 0.65 1.06 -7.31
N LEU A 12 0.77 -0.27 -7.42
CA LEU A 12 -0.21 -1.21 -6.90
C LEU A 12 -0.34 -1.10 -5.36
N GLY A 13 0.78 -0.99 -4.65
CA GLY A 13 0.77 -0.84 -3.20
C GLY A 13 0.15 0.48 -2.72
N LEU A 14 0.39 1.58 -3.44
CA LEU A 14 -0.27 2.88 -3.20
C LEU A 14 -1.78 2.80 -3.46
N PHE A 15 -2.18 2.15 -4.54
CA PHE A 15 -3.59 1.93 -4.86
C PHE A 15 -4.28 1.10 -3.78
N LEU A 16 -3.64 0.04 -3.28
CA LEU A 16 -4.15 -0.77 -2.17
C LEU A 16 -4.18 -0.01 -0.84
N MET A 17 -3.30 0.97 -0.62
CA MET A 17 -3.38 1.82 0.56
C MET A 17 -4.49 2.85 0.49
N ILE A 18 -4.74 3.46 -0.66
CA ILE A 18 -5.68 4.59 -0.76
C ILE A 18 -7.08 4.11 -1.17
N GLY A 19 -7.18 3.15 -2.08
CA GLY A 19 -8.42 2.69 -2.70
C GLY A 19 -9.48 2.09 -1.74
N PRO A 20 -9.10 1.35 -0.69
CA PRO A 20 -10.08 0.77 0.24
C PRO A 20 -10.84 1.81 1.07
N PHE A 21 -10.26 3.00 1.31
CA PHE A 21 -10.88 4.06 2.11
C PHE A 21 -12.14 4.66 1.45
N PRO A 22 -12.11 5.17 0.21
CA PRO A 22 -13.32 5.63 -0.45
C PRO A 22 -14.30 4.47 -0.70
N ALA A 23 -13.81 3.27 -1.05
CA ALA A 23 -14.69 2.12 -1.26
C ALA A 23 -15.48 1.74 0.00
N SER A 24 -14.83 1.69 1.17
CA SER A 24 -15.49 1.43 2.44
C SER A 24 -16.43 2.57 2.85
N TYR A 25 -16.04 3.83 2.62
CA TYR A 25 -16.91 4.98 2.86
C TYR A 25 -18.21 4.91 2.05
N TYR A 26 -18.12 4.58 0.76
CA TYR A 26 -19.27 4.40 -0.12
C TYR A 26 -20.14 3.19 0.28
N LEU A 27 -19.53 2.07 0.65
CA LEU A 27 -20.25 0.88 1.10
C LEU A 27 -21.02 1.13 2.40
N ILE A 28 -20.41 1.84 3.35
CA ILE A 28 -21.09 2.23 4.60
C ILE A 28 -22.26 3.17 4.28
N GLY A 29 -22.06 4.16 3.41
CA GLY A 29 -23.12 5.07 2.96
C GLY A 29 -24.29 4.34 2.27
N LEU A 30 -23.99 3.36 1.41
CA LEU A 30 -25.00 2.51 0.75
C LEU A 30 -25.73 1.61 1.75
N ALA A 31 -25.02 0.97 2.67
CA ALA A 31 -25.63 0.15 3.73
C ALA A 31 -26.57 0.99 4.61
N CYS A 32 -26.15 2.22 4.92
CA CYS A 32 -26.94 3.25 5.59
C CYS A 32 -28.26 3.56 4.86
N GLY A 33 -28.17 3.83 3.55
CA GLY A 33 -29.31 4.22 2.71
C GLY A 33 -30.24 3.06 2.31
N MET A 34 -29.76 1.81 2.34
CA MET A 34 -30.57 0.63 2.02
C MET A 34 -31.32 0.06 3.22
N ASN A 35 -30.82 0.25 4.45
CA ASN A 35 -31.37 -0.42 5.65
C ASN A 35 -32.13 0.52 6.61
N THR A 36 -32.05 1.84 6.43
CA THR A 36 -32.79 2.83 7.24
C THR A 36 -33.33 3.96 6.38
N THR A 37 -34.47 4.54 6.75
CA THR A 37 -35.08 5.71 6.11
C THR A 37 -34.18 6.94 6.24
N GLY A 38 -33.14 7.02 5.40
CA GLY A 38 -32.14 8.08 5.36
C GLY A 38 -31.24 8.09 6.61
N CYS A 39 -29.93 7.91 6.44
CA CYS A 39 -29.01 8.06 7.57
C CYS A 39 -29.13 9.46 8.17
N ARG A 40 -29.78 9.54 9.34
CA ARG A 40 -29.91 10.74 10.16
C ARG A 40 -28.60 11.08 10.85
N GLU A 41 -27.76 10.07 11.11
CA GLU A 41 -26.40 10.27 11.62
C GLU A 41 -25.40 10.61 10.50
N PRO A 42 -24.39 11.45 10.80
CA PRO A 42 -23.28 11.69 9.89
C PRO A 42 -22.45 10.41 9.68
N ILE A 43 -22.13 10.12 8.42
CA ILE A 43 -21.35 8.94 7.99
C ILE A 43 -19.93 8.94 8.57
N GLY A 44 -19.37 10.12 8.87
CA GLY A 44 -18.03 10.30 9.41
C GLY A 44 -17.74 9.46 10.68
N PRO A 45 -18.48 9.63 11.79
CA PRO A 45 -18.26 8.85 13.00
C PRO A 45 -18.44 7.33 12.81
N GLN A 46 -19.39 6.89 11.99
CA GLN A 46 -19.58 5.47 11.68
C GLN A 46 -18.40 4.88 10.91
N PHE A 47 -17.83 5.65 9.98
CA PHE A 47 -16.62 5.27 9.24
C PHE A 47 -15.39 5.15 10.16
N VAL A 48 -15.25 6.08 11.12
CA VAL A 48 -14.16 6.03 12.12
C VAL A 48 -14.31 4.79 13.01
N GLU A 49 -15.51 4.52 13.51
CA GLU A 49 -15.79 3.33 14.31
C GLU A 49 -15.54 2.04 13.52
N PHE A 50 -15.89 2.01 12.23
CA PHE A 50 -15.57 0.89 11.36
C PHE A 50 -14.06 0.69 11.21
N ILE A 51 -13.29 1.75 10.93
CA ILE A 51 -11.83 1.65 10.76
C ILE A 51 -11.11 1.20 12.04
N PHE A 52 -11.51 1.73 13.19
CA PHE A 52 -10.81 1.46 14.46
C PHE A 52 -11.40 0.31 15.27
N GLY A 53 -12.61 -0.14 14.93
CA GLY A 53 -13.29 -1.29 15.55
C GLY A 53 -13.17 -2.56 14.72
N VAL A 54 -14.16 -2.80 13.86
CA VAL A 54 -14.39 -4.11 13.20
C VAL A 54 -13.66 -4.23 11.84
N GLY A 55 -13.21 -3.11 11.27
CA GLY A 55 -12.60 -2.98 9.96
C GLY A 55 -11.15 -3.47 9.87
N ALA A 56 -10.80 -4.55 10.57
CA ALA A 56 -9.46 -5.16 10.54
C ALA A 56 -8.99 -5.47 9.10
N VAL A 57 -9.93 -5.75 8.19
CA VAL A 57 -9.66 -5.99 6.77
C VAL A 57 -8.98 -4.80 6.07
N ILE A 58 -9.36 -3.56 6.39
CA ILE A 58 -8.74 -2.36 5.80
C ILE A 58 -7.25 -2.29 6.18
N TRP A 59 -6.94 -2.59 7.45
CA TRP A 59 -5.56 -2.61 7.94
C TRP A 59 -4.73 -3.73 7.33
N ILE A 60 -5.33 -4.89 7.08
CA ILE A 60 -4.67 -6.00 6.37
C ILE A 60 -4.32 -5.58 4.93
N ILE A 61 -5.27 -4.93 4.22
CA ILE A 61 -5.04 -4.45 2.86
C ILE A 61 -3.97 -3.34 2.83
N ALA A 62 -4.01 -2.41 3.78
CA ALA A 62 -2.98 -1.37 3.92
C ALA A 62 -1.60 -1.97 4.22
N GLY A 63 -1.53 -2.98 5.09
CA GLY A 63 -0.31 -3.73 5.39
C GLY A 63 0.26 -4.45 4.17
N ALA A 64 -0.60 -5.08 3.36
CA ALA A 64 -0.21 -5.69 2.08
C ALA A 64 0.32 -4.63 1.10
N GLY A 65 -0.32 -3.47 1.01
CA GLY A 65 0.16 -2.34 0.21
C GLY A 65 1.55 -1.85 0.62
N ALA A 66 1.79 -1.69 1.93
CA ALA A 66 3.10 -1.33 2.46
C ALA A 66 4.18 -2.37 2.13
N LEU A 67 3.84 -3.67 2.22
CA LEU A 67 4.75 -4.77 1.86
C LEU A 67 5.13 -4.73 0.37
N LEU A 68 4.18 -4.44 -0.51
CA LEU A 68 4.41 -4.32 -1.95
C LEU A 68 5.32 -3.13 -2.28
N ILE A 69 5.11 -1.98 -1.63
CA ILE A 69 5.97 -0.80 -1.76
C ILE A 69 7.40 -1.12 -1.29
N TRP A 70 7.52 -1.79 -0.14
CA TRP A 70 8.82 -2.23 0.39
C TRP A 70 9.54 -3.16 -0.60
N ARG A 71 8.85 -4.19 -1.10
CA ARG A 71 9.39 -5.13 -2.09
C ARG A 71 9.79 -4.44 -3.38
N GLY A 72 8.98 -3.51 -3.89
CA GLY A 72 9.30 -2.69 -5.06
C GLY A 72 10.58 -1.89 -4.87
N ARG A 73 10.75 -1.24 -3.70
CA ARG A 73 11.97 -0.50 -3.36
C ARG A 73 13.22 -1.38 -3.28
N VAL A 74 13.11 -2.55 -2.64
CA VAL A 74 14.23 -3.51 -2.55
C VAL A 74 14.64 -3.99 -3.94
N LEU A 75 13.68 -4.25 -4.83
CA LEU A 75 13.95 -4.71 -6.19
C LEU A 75 14.68 -3.66 -7.06
N MET A 76 14.47 -2.37 -6.77
CA MET A 76 15.10 -1.26 -7.49
C MET A 76 16.48 -0.86 -6.94
N LYS A 77 16.92 -1.38 -5.78
CA LYS A 77 18.27 -1.08 -5.28
C LYS A 77 19.32 -1.61 -6.27
N PRO A 78 20.25 -0.76 -6.77
CA PRO A 78 21.33 -1.22 -7.62
C PRO A 78 22.16 -2.27 -6.89
N ARG A 79 22.50 -3.37 -7.56
CA ARG A 79 23.50 -4.30 -7.01
C ARG A 79 24.83 -3.54 -6.91
N PRO A 80 25.58 -3.69 -5.81
CA PRO A 80 26.91 -3.11 -5.72
C PRO A 80 27.73 -3.64 -6.89
N VAL A 81 28.27 -2.71 -7.70
CA VAL A 81 29.21 -3.04 -8.76
C VAL A 81 30.47 -3.55 -8.05
N ASP A 82 30.78 -4.83 -8.22
CA ASP A 82 32.05 -5.39 -7.76
C ASP A 82 33.17 -4.55 -8.37
N LYS A 83 33.86 -3.76 -7.55
CA LYS A 83 35.05 -3.05 -7.99
C LYS A 83 36.05 -4.12 -8.40
N PRO A 84 36.61 -4.10 -9.62
CA PRO A 84 37.67 -5.02 -9.98
C PRO A 84 38.78 -4.88 -8.94
N ARG A 85 39.14 -6.01 -8.30
CA ARG A 85 40.27 -6.10 -7.37
C ARG A 85 41.46 -5.48 -8.08
N ARG A 86 41.87 -4.28 -7.66
CA ARG A 86 43.12 -3.68 -8.13
C ARG A 86 44.22 -4.63 -7.67
N HIS A 87 44.77 -5.41 -8.60
CA HIS A 87 46.04 -6.06 -8.35
C HIS A 87 47.09 -4.95 -8.10
N PRO A 88 47.84 -5.00 -6.99
CA PRO A 88 48.93 -4.07 -6.80
C PRO A 88 49.96 -4.27 -7.91
N PRO A 89 50.54 -3.20 -8.48
CA PRO A 89 51.60 -3.32 -9.46
C PRO A 89 52.80 -4.02 -8.81
N ARG A 90 53.23 -5.15 -9.37
CA ARG A 90 54.53 -5.73 -9.04
C ARG A 90 55.60 -4.76 -9.55
N LEU A 91 56.24 -4.04 -8.63
CA LEU A 91 57.51 -3.37 -8.88
C LEU A 91 58.52 -4.43 -9.33
N ARG A 92 59.08 -4.26 -10.52
CA ARG A 92 60.25 -4.99 -11.00
C ARG A 92 61.25 -3.99 -11.53
#